data_AF-A0A0W0WWW5-F1
#
_entry.id   AF-A0A0W0WWW5-F1
#
_cell.length_a   1.000
_cell.length_b   1.000
_cell.length_c   1.000
_cell.angle_alpha   90.00
_cell.angle_beta   90.00
_cell.angle_gamma   90.00
#
_symmetry.space_group_name_H-M   'P 1'
#
loop_
_entity.id
_entity.type
_entity.pdbx_description
1 polymer ?
#
loop_
_entity_poly.entity_id
_entity_poly.type
_entity_poly.pdbx_seq_one_letter_code
_entity_poly.pdbx_strand_id
1 'polypeptide(L)'
;MSIPQDFPRLKDAFAAKNYEQVEKLAHKIKGGAVYVGTTRMKYACQYLERYWKSGQQALFEKLYEQTVSVIEETVTFVENWLKLNHESL
;
A
#
# COMPACT_ATOMS: atom_id res chain seq x y z
N MET A 1 -12.56 -2.16 -5.31
CA MET A 1 -11.33 -2.07 -4.50
C MET A 1 -11.08 -0.59 -4.23
N SER A 2 -10.67 -0.20 -3.02
CA SER A 2 -10.46 1.21 -2.68
C SER A 2 -9.28 1.39 -1.72
N ILE A 3 -8.25 2.15 -2.14
CA ILE A 3 -7.05 2.40 -1.33
C ILE A 3 -7.41 3.02 0.04
N PRO A 4 -8.27 4.04 0.14
CA PRO A 4 -8.71 4.60 1.43
C PRO A 4 -9.35 3.60 2.40
N GLN A 5 -10.00 2.55 1.88
CA GLN A 5 -10.64 1.53 2.72
C GLN A 5 -9.70 0.36 3.05
N ASP A 6 -8.84 -0.02 2.11
CA ASP A 6 -7.98 -1.19 2.25
C ASP A 6 -6.69 -0.86 3.02
N PHE A 7 -6.24 0.41 3.04
CA PHE A 7 -5.01 0.80 3.73
C PHE A 7 -5.12 0.77 5.27
N PRO A 8 -6.18 1.28 5.93
CA PRO A 8 -6.34 1.11 7.37
C PRO A 8 -6.36 -0.38 7.78
N ARG A 9 -7.05 -1.21 6.99
CA ARG A 9 -7.13 -2.66 7.21
C ARG A 9 -5.76 -3.35 7.11
N LEU A 10 -4.86 -2.84 6.26
CA LEU A 10 -3.49 -3.34 6.14
C LEU A 10 -2.73 -3.10 7.45
N LYS A 11 -2.91 -1.92 8.06
CA LYS A 11 -2.31 -1.57 9.36
C LYS A 11 -2.89 -2.42 10.49
N ASP A 12 -4.21 -2.60 10.52
CA ASP A 12 -4.87 -3.45 11.52
C ASP A 12 -4.40 -4.90 11.44
N ALA A 13 -4.27 -5.45 10.22
CA ALA A 13 -3.77 -6.79 10.01
C ALA A 13 -2.32 -6.97 10.49
N PHE A 14 -1.46 -5.96 10.25
CA PHE A 14 -0.08 -5.98 10.73
C PHE A 14 0.00 -5.89 12.26
N ALA A 15 -0.78 -5.00 12.88
CA ALA A 15 -0.86 -4.88 14.34
C ALA A 15 -1.33 -6.21 15.00
N ALA A 16 -2.23 -6.93 14.34
CA ALA A 16 -2.69 -8.26 14.76
C ALA A 16 -1.72 -9.40 14.40
N LYS A 17 -0.54 -9.11 13.82
CA LYS A 17 0.43 -10.09 13.29
C LYS A 17 -0.17 -11.08 12.28
N ASN A 18 -1.25 -10.69 11.61
CA ASN A 18 -1.90 -11.49 10.58
C ASN A 18 -1.24 -11.21 9.22
N TYR A 19 -0.01 -11.69 9.04
CA TYR A 19 0.80 -11.41 7.86
C TYR A 19 0.23 -12.00 6.56
N GLU A 20 -0.54 -13.09 6.65
CA GLU A 20 -1.31 -13.60 5.51
C GLU A 20 -2.35 -12.57 5.04
N GLN A 21 -3.05 -11.93 5.98
CA GLN A 21 -4.00 -10.87 5.65
C GLN A 21 -3.29 -9.61 5.12
N VAL A 22 -2.10 -9.28 5.65
CA VAL A 22 -1.26 -8.19 5.12
C VAL A 22 -0.90 -8.46 3.66
N GLU A 23 -0.50 -9.68 3.32
CA GLU A 23 -0.22 -10.08 1.93
C GLU A 23 -1.44 -9.92 1.02
N LYS A 24 -2.60 -10.44 1.43
CA LYS A 24 -3.85 -10.32 0.64
C LYS A 24 -4.25 -8.87 0.41
N LEU A 25 -4.06 -8.01 1.41
CA LEU A 25 -4.36 -6.58 1.31
C LEU A 25 -3.33 -5.85 0.43
N ALA A 26 -2.05 -6.19 0.52
CA ALA A 26 -1.02 -5.66 -0.39
C ALA A 26 -1.29 -6.04 -1.86
N HIS A 27 -1.67 -7.30 -2.11
CA HIS A 27 -2.10 -7.76 -3.44
C HIS A 27 -3.30 -6.95 -3.96
N LYS A 28 -4.27 -6.73 -3.08
CA LYS A 28 -5.43 -5.90 -3.39
C LYS A 28 -4.95 -4.49 -3.74
N ILE A 29 -4.31 -3.75 -2.82
CA ILE A 29 -3.78 -2.37 -2.98
C ILE A 29 -2.97 -2.19 -4.28
N LYS A 30 -2.14 -3.17 -4.65
CA LYS A 30 -1.40 -3.19 -5.92
C LYS A 30 -2.32 -3.04 -7.15
N GLY A 31 -3.48 -3.70 -7.18
CA GLY A 31 -4.42 -3.63 -8.30
C GLY A 31 -4.91 -2.20 -8.57
N GLY A 32 -5.21 -1.45 -7.50
CA GLY A 32 -5.59 -0.03 -7.58
C GLY A 32 -4.41 0.87 -7.93
N ALA A 33 -3.21 0.55 -7.43
CA ALA A 33 -1.98 1.27 -7.77
C ALA A 33 -1.67 1.23 -9.27
N VAL A 34 -1.85 0.06 -9.89
CA VAL A 34 -1.70 -0.15 -11.34
C VAL A 34 -2.70 0.71 -12.12
N TYR A 35 -3.96 0.74 -11.67
CA TYR A 35 -5.02 1.48 -12.35
C TYR A 35 -4.78 2.99 -12.39
N VAL A 36 -4.27 3.57 -11.30
CA VAL A 36 -4.03 5.03 -11.18
C VAL A 36 -2.60 5.46 -11.51
N GLY A 37 -1.76 4.58 -12.05
CA GLY A 37 -0.41 4.92 -12.52
C GLY A 37 0.64 5.17 -11.41
N THR A 38 0.42 4.66 -10.20
CA THR A 38 1.29 4.92 -9.04
C THR A 38 2.42 3.89 -8.93
N THR A 39 3.42 4.01 -9.80
CA THR A 39 4.50 3.03 -9.98
C THR A 39 5.23 2.63 -8.70
N ARG A 40 5.61 3.60 -7.84
CA ARG A 40 6.29 3.30 -6.55
C ARG A 40 5.42 2.44 -5.64
N MET A 41 4.15 2.80 -5.48
CA MET A 41 3.19 2.07 -4.64
C MET A 41 2.93 0.66 -5.16
N LYS A 42 2.81 0.49 -6.50
CA LYS A 42 2.73 -0.82 -7.14
C LYS A 42 3.90 -1.71 -6.74
N TYR A 43 5.14 -1.21 -6.88
CA TYR A 43 6.32 -2.02 -6.58
C TYR A 43 6.45 -2.35 -5.10
N ALA A 44 6.18 -1.40 -4.20
CA ALA A 44 6.19 -1.66 -2.76
C ALA A 44 5.21 -2.78 -2.37
N CYS A 45 3.96 -2.68 -2.84
CA CYS A 45 2.95 -3.72 -2.61
C CYS A 45 3.34 -5.07 -3.22
N GLN A 46 3.95 -5.07 -4.41
CA GLN A 46 4.40 -6.29 -5.09
C GLN A 46 5.58 -6.96 -4.36
N TYR A 47 6.51 -6.20 -3.80
CA TYR A 47 7.62 -6.78 -3.05
C TYR A 47 7.15 -7.36 -1.73
N LEU A 48 6.27 -6.67 -1.01
CA LEU A 48 5.66 -7.18 0.21
C LEU A 48 4.87 -8.49 -0.03
N GLU A 49 4.01 -8.53 -1.06
CA GLU A 49 3.19 -9.72 -1.34
C GLU A 49 4.05 -10.94 -1.72
N ARG A 50 5.08 -10.72 -2.54
CA ARG A 50 5.90 -11.80 -3.10
C ARG A 50 6.89 -12.34 -2.08
N TYR A 51 7.42 -11.46 -1.23
CA TYR A 51 8.33 -11.86 -0.16
C TYR A 51 7.64 -12.84 0.79
N TRP A 52 6.41 -12.52 1.23
CA TRP A 52 5.61 -13.45 2.04
C TRP A 52 5.31 -14.77 1.32
N LYS A 53 4.86 -14.72 0.05
CA LYS A 53 4.58 -15.91 -0.76
C LYS A 53 5.78 -16.82 -0.98
N SER A 54 7.00 -16.29 -0.90
CA SER A 54 8.23 -17.07 -1.01
C SER A 54 8.57 -17.86 0.27
N GLY A 55 7.81 -17.68 1.35
CA GLY A 55 8.07 -18.29 2.66
C GLY A 55 9.16 -17.58 3.46
N GLN A 56 9.75 -16.50 2.94
CA GLN A 56 10.74 -15.69 3.64
C GLN A 56 10.07 -14.71 4.60
N GLN A 57 10.69 -14.50 5.77
CA GLN A 57 10.11 -13.66 6.83
C GLN A 57 11.06 -12.57 7.34
N ALA A 58 12.37 -12.72 7.16
CA ALA A 58 13.38 -11.85 7.78
C ALA A 58 13.28 -10.36 7.43
N LEU A 59 12.76 -10.03 6.25
CA LEU A 59 12.58 -8.65 5.78
C LEU A 59 11.11 -8.21 5.74
N PHE A 60 10.16 -9.04 6.19
CA PHE A 60 8.74 -8.77 5.99
C PHE A 60 8.31 -7.47 6.67
N GLU A 61 8.74 -7.24 7.92
CA GLU A 61 8.42 -6.02 8.66
C GLU A 61 9.03 -4.78 7.98
N LYS A 62 10.27 -4.86 7.50
CA LYS A 62 10.92 -3.75 6.77
C LYS A 62 10.19 -3.43 5.45
N LEU A 63 9.77 -4.46 4.72
CA LEU A 63 8.99 -4.31 3.50
C LEU A 63 7.59 -3.74 3.79
N TYR A 64 7.00 -4.09 4.93
CA TYR A 64 5.75 -3.52 5.40
C TYR A 64 5.91 -2.02 5.70
N GLU A 65 6.91 -1.64 6.49
CA GLU A 65 7.19 -0.23 6.81
C GLU A 65 7.42 0.60 5.54
N GLN A 66 8.21 0.08 4.60
CA GLN A 66 8.42 0.72 3.30
C GLN A 66 7.10 0.87 2.53
N THR A 67 6.25 -0.16 2.54
CA THR A 67 4.95 -0.14 1.85
C THR A 67 4.02 0.90 2.46
N VAL A 68 3.97 1.00 3.80
CA VAL A 68 3.18 2.02 4.51
C VAL A 68 3.64 3.42 4.13
N SER A 69 4.94 3.70 4.21
CA SER A 69 5.51 5.02 3.85
C SER A 69 5.14 5.41 2.42
N VAL A 70 5.31 4.50 1.46
CA VAL A 70 5.02 4.79 0.05
C VAL A 70 3.53 5.03 -0.20
N ILE A 71 2.63 4.28 0.47
CA ILE A 71 1.19 4.52 0.36
C ILE A 71 0.84 5.89 0.93
N GLU A 72 1.36 6.26 2.11
CA GLU A 72 1.09 7.55 2.75
C GLU A 72 1.59 8.73 1.92
N GLU A 73 2.83 8.65 1.41
CA GLU A 73 3.39 9.66 0.50
C GLU A 73 2.51 9.82 -0.75
N THR A 74 2.08 8.71 -1.34
CA THR A 74 1.27 8.70 -2.57
C THR A 74 -0.11 9.30 -2.31
N VAL A 75 -0.80 8.87 -1.25
CA VAL A 75 -2.13 9.40 -0.90
C VAL A 75 -2.04 10.89 -0.60
N THR A 76 -1.09 11.31 0.23
CA THR A 76 -0.88 12.72 0.58
C THR A 76 -0.61 13.57 -0.66
N PHE A 77 0.24 13.09 -1.58
CA PHE A 77 0.52 13.79 -2.82
C PHE A 77 -0.73 13.97 -3.68
N VAL A 78 -1.51 12.90 -3.88
CA VAL A 78 -2.74 12.93 -4.69
C VAL A 78 -3.79 13.84 -4.06
N GLU A 79 -3.99 13.78 -2.75
CA GLU A 79 -4.93 14.64 -2.03
C GLU A 79 -4.55 16.12 -2.14
N ASN A 80 -3.26 16.45 -2.00
CA ASN A 80 -2.78 17.81 -2.16
C ASN A 80 -2.93 18.30 -3.61
N TRP A 81 -2.61 17.46 -4.59
CA TRP A 81 -2.81 17.77 -6.01
C TRP A 81 -4.29 18.03 -6.33
N LEU A 82 -5.21 17.22 -5.80
CA LEU A 82 -6.64 17.44 -5.98
C LEU A 82 -7.09 18.77 -5.36
N LYS A 83 -6.66 19.11 -4.14
CA LYS A 83 -6.99 20.39 -3.49
C LYS A 83 -6.52 21.59 -4.31
N LEU A 84 -5.25 21.57 -4.74
CA LEU A 84 -4.67 22.66 -5.53
C LEU A 84 -5.39 22.89 -6.87
N ASN A 85 -5.86 21.81 -7.51
CA ASN A 85 -6.57 21.92 -8.80
C ASN A 85 -8.08 22.15 -8.65
N HIS A 86 -8.64 22.03 -7.44
CA HIS A 86 -10.03 22.37 -7.14
C HIS A 86 -10.21 23.81 -6.61
N GLU A 87 -9.15 24.47 -6.13
CA GLU A 87 -9.16 25.90 -5.77
C GLU A 87 -8.99 26.85 -6.98
N SER A 88 -8.77 26.30 -8.17
CA SER A 88 -8.54 27.04 -9.42
C SER A 88 -9.76 27.16 -10.35
N LEU A 89 -10.98 26.99 -9.84
CA LEU A 89 -12.25 27.20 -10.55
C LEU A 89 -13.15 28.21 -9.85
#